data_AF-A0A2V9ZHQ5-F1
#
_entry.id   AF-A0A2V9ZHQ5-F1
#
_cell.length_a   1.000
_cell.length_b   1.000
_cell.length_c   1.000
_cell.angle_alpha   90.00
_cell.angle_beta   90.00
_cell.angle_gamma   90.00
#
_symmetry.space_group_name_H-M   'P 1'
#
loop_
_entity.id
_entity.type
_entity.pdbx_description
1 polymer ?
#
loop_
_entity_poly.entity_id
_entity_poly.type
_entity_poly.pdbx_seq_one_letter_code
_entity_poly.pdbx_strand_id
1 'polypeptide(L)' 'YLGQLGRATREGVPVKGCFLWSLLDNYEWSDGFSKRFGIVYVDFESQRRTPRLSATFYRNLIRRESPEHDKPHGL' A
#
# COMPACT_ATOMS: atom_id res chain seq x y z
N TYR A 1 11.80 -0.63 4.97
CA TYR A 1 11.53 -1.75 4.06
C TYR A 1 11.77 -1.41 2.59
N LEU A 2 11.04 -0.45 2.00
CA LEU A 2 11.17 -0.10 0.58
C LEU A 2 12.60 0.24 0.13
N GLY A 3 13.36 1.01 0.93
CA GLY A 3 14.77 1.32 0.61
C GLY A 3 15.69 0.08 0.58
N GLN A 4 15.43 -0.92 1.42
CA GLN A 4 16.18 -2.18 1.42
C GLN A 4 15.80 -3.04 0.21
N LEU A 5 14.53 -3.03 -0.18
CA LEU A 5 14.07 -3.67 -1.41
C LEU A 5 14.78 -3.07 -2.63
N GLY A 6 14.82 -1.74 -2.72
CA GLY A 6 15.54 -1.04 -3.78
C GLY A 6 17.06 -1.27 -3.75
N ARG A 7 17.65 -1.55 -2.58
CA ARG A 7 19.05 -2.01 -2.51
C ARG A 7 19.20 -3.41 -3.09
N ALA A 8 18.39 -4.38 -2.66
CA ALA A 8 18.45 -5.76 -3.16
C ALA A 8 18.27 -5.84 -4.68
N THR A 9 17.33 -5.06 -5.25
CA THR A 9 17.16 -4.98 -6.71
C THR A 9 18.42 -4.45 -7.41
N ARG A 10 19.08 -3.42 -6.86
CA ARG A 10 20.34 -2.87 -7.41
C ARG A 10 21.52 -3.84 -7.30
N GLU A 11 21.51 -4.70 -6.29
CA GLU A 11 22.50 -5.77 -6.09
C GLU A 11 22.23 -7.02 -6.95
N GLY A 12 21.22 -6.98 -7.84
CA GLY A 12 20.94 -8.03 -8.81
C GLY A 12 19.95 -9.11 -8.33
N VAL A 13 19.34 -8.95 -7.15
CA VAL A 13 18.28 -9.87 -6.69
C VAL A 13 17.03 -9.68 -7.56
N PRO A 14 16.43 -10.75 -8.13
CA PRO A 14 15.34 -10.66 -9.11
C PRO A 14 13.97 -10.40 -8.45
N VAL A 15 13.85 -9.27 -7.74
CA VAL A 15 12.60 -8.81 -7.13
C VAL A 15 11.73 -8.12 -8.18
N LYS A 16 10.51 -8.62 -8.39
CA LYS A 16 9.57 -8.09 -9.40
C LYS A 16 8.51 -7.14 -8.85
N GLY A 17 8.37 -7.05 -7.52
CA GLY A 17 7.36 -6.21 -6.90
C GLY A 17 7.30 -6.36 -5.39
N CYS A 18 6.47 -5.53 -4.76
CA CYS A 18 6.21 -5.53 -3.33
C CYS A 18 4.72 -5.32 -3.08
N PHE A 19 4.14 -6.19 -2.25
CA PHE A 19 2.77 -6.04 -1.78
C PHE A 19 2.79 -5.57 -0.34
N LEU A 20 2.02 -4.53 -0.05
CA LEU A 20 1.80 -4.09 1.31
C LEU A 20 0.75 -4.98 1.99
N TRP A 21 0.97 -5.28 3.27
CA TRP A 21 -0.08 -5.77 4.15
C TRP A 21 -0.52 -4.60 5.04
N SER A 22 -1.74 -4.08 4.93
CA SER A 22 -2.82 -4.47 4.01
C SER A 22 -3.49 -3.23 3.43
N LEU A 23 -4.37 -3.42 2.45
CA LEU A 23 -5.16 -2.30 1.93
C LEU A 23 -6.12 -1.75 3.01
N LEU A 24 -6.89 -2.64 3.65
CA LEU A 24 -7.91 -2.30 4.64
C LEU A 24 -7.49 -2.80 6.02
N ASP A 25 -7.90 -2.07 7.06
CA ASP A 25 -8.00 -2.66 8.39
C ASP A 25 -8.92 -3.88 8.33
N ASN A 26 -8.48 -5.00 8.89
CA ASN A 26 -9.14 -6.30 8.80
C ASN A 26 -9.18 -6.99 10.18
N TYR A 27 -9.72 -8.20 10.23
CA TYR A 27 -9.65 -9.07 11.40
C TYR A 27 -8.27 -9.74 11.44
N GLU A 28 -7.45 -9.39 12.43
CA GLU A 28 -6.08 -9.88 12.55
C GLU A 28 -6.01 -11.08 13.52
N TRP A 29 -6.51 -12.22 13.07
CA TRP A 29 -6.34 -13.51 13.74
C TRP A 29 -6.68 -13.48 15.24
N SER A 30 -5.75 -13.90 16.11
CA SER A 30 -5.94 -13.93 17.57
C SER A 30 -6.18 -12.56 18.20
N ASP A 31 -5.73 -11.49 17.54
CA ASP A 31 -5.91 -10.12 18.02
C ASP A 31 -7.26 -9.50 17.62
N GLY A 32 -8.02 -10.22 16.78
CA GLY A 32 -9.29 -9.77 16.23
C GLY A 32 -9.20 -8.37 15.61
N PHE A 33 -10.09 -7.47 15.98
CA PHE A 33 -10.20 -6.13 15.41
C PHE A 33 -9.37 -5.05 16.13
N SER A 34 -8.56 -5.45 17.12
CA SER A 34 -7.77 -4.52 17.93
C SER A 34 -6.54 -3.99 17.18
N LYS A 35 -5.94 -4.80 16.31
CA LYS A 35 -4.81 -4.39 15.45
C LYS A 35 -5.31 -3.89 14.10
N ARG A 36 -4.59 -2.90 13.57
CA ARG A 36 -5.01 -2.09 12.42
C ARG A 36 -3.84 -1.85 11.46
N PHE A 37 -3.65 -2.78 10.53
CA PHE A 37 -2.55 -2.78 9.55
C PHE A 37 -2.87 -2.06 8.24
N GLY A 38 -4.14 -1.72 8.01
CA GLY A 38 -4.57 -1.11 6.76
C GLY A 38 -4.00 0.27 6.53
N ILE A 39 -3.65 0.57 5.27
CA ILE A 39 -3.45 1.95 4.83
C ILE A 39 -4.79 2.70 4.67
N VAL A 40 -5.91 1.98 4.68
CA VAL A 40 -7.27 2.52 4.75
C VAL A 40 -7.91 2.07 6.05
N TYR A 41 -8.29 3.03 6.89
CA TYR A 41 -9.09 2.78 8.08
C TYR A 41 -10.48 2.27 7.70
N VAL A 42 -10.98 1.29 8.46
CA VAL A 42 -12.35 0.79 8.34
C VAL A 42 -13.05 0.94 9.68
N ASP A 43 -14.14 1.71 9.67
CA ASP A 43 -15.12 1.70 10.74
C ASP A 43 -15.95 0.42 10.62
N PHE A 44 -15.82 -0.51 11.57
CA PHE A 44 -16.43 -1.84 11.43
C PHE A 44 -17.94 -1.86 11.67
N GLU A 45 -18.50 -0.83 12.31
CA GLU A 45 -19.95 -0.74 12.50
C GLU A 45 -20.62 -0.20 11.25
N SER A 46 -20.12 0.92 10.72
CA SER A 46 -20.70 1.62 9.57
C SER A 46 -20.14 1.18 8.21
N GLN A 47 -19.05 0.41 8.19
CA GLN A 47 -18.27 0.05 7.00
C GLN A 47 -17.63 1.24 6.27
N ARG A 48 -17.64 2.43 6.87
CA ARG A 48 -17.02 3.63 6.29
C ARG A 48 -15.51 3.44 6.18
N ARG A 49 -14.96 3.81 5.03
CA ARG A 49 -13.53 3.70 4.70
C ARG A 49 -12.88 5.06 4.64
N THR A 50 -11.75 5.22 5.32
CA THR A 50 -11.01 6.49 5.36
C THR A 50 -9.54 6.24 5.03
N PRO A 51 -9.04 6.68 3.86
CA PRO A 51 -7.63 6.58 3.52
C PRO A 51 -6.76 7.30 4.57
N ARG A 52 -5.73 6.62 5.08
CA ARG A 52 -4.74 7.23 5.98
C ARG A 52 -3.66 7.95 5.16
N LEU A 53 -2.81 8.73 5.83
CA LEU A 53 -1.66 9.39 5.18
C LEU A 53 -0.77 8.39 4.41
N SER A 54 -0.63 7.17 4.92
CA SER A 54 0.10 6.09 4.26
C SER A 54 -0.48 5.71 2.91
N ALA A 55 -1.80 5.79 2.69
CA ALA A 55 -2.41 5.52 1.40
C ALA A 55 -2.04 6.59 0.36
N THR A 56 -2.05 7.87 0.75
CA THR A 56 -1.61 8.97 -0.13
C THR A 56 -0.12 8.88 -0.41
N PHE A 57 0.70 8.58 0.61
CA PHE A 57 2.13 8.33 0.42
C PHE A 57 2.39 7.19 -0.58
N TYR A 58 1.72 6.05 -0.41
CA TYR A 58 1.92 4.89 -1.27
C TYR A 58 1.45 5.13 -2.71
N ARG A 59 0.33 5.84 -2.90
CA ARG A 59 -0.12 6.30 -4.23
C ARG A 59 0.95 7.14 -4.93
N ASN A 60 1.49 8.14 -4.22
CA ASN A 60 2.48 9.05 -4.79
C ASN A 60 3.80 8.33 -5.10
N LEU A 61 4.20 7.38 -4.25
CA LEU A 61 5.36 6.53 -4.49
C LEU A 61 5.19 5.74 -5.80
N ILE A 62 4.07 5.01 -5.94
CA ILE A 62 3.79 4.22 -7.17
C ILE A 62 3.82 5.11 -8.41
N ARG A 63 3.18 6.29 -8.35
CA ARG A 63 3.15 7.24 -9.48
C ARG A 63 4.55 7.72 -9.89
N ARG A 64 5.43 8.03 -8.93
CA ARG A 64 6.81 8.45 -9.22
C ARG A 64 7.61 7.35 -9.90
N GLU A 65 7.43 6.11 -9.49
CA GLU A 65 8.09 4.94 -10.07
C GLU A 65 7.44 4.47 -11.39
N SER A 66 6.28 5.02 -11.77
CA SER A 66 5.55 4.69 -13.00
C SER A 66 5.04 5.94 -13.73
N PRO A 67 5.93 6.76 -14.32
CA PRO A 67 5.55 7.99 -15.02
C PRO A 67 4.56 7.77 -16.18
N GLU A 68 4.50 6.55 -16.74
CA GLU A 68 3.58 6.20 -17.83
C GLU A 68 2.11 6.16 -17.41
N HIS A 69 1.83 5.98 -16.10
CA HIS A 69 0.47 5.88 -15.56
C HIS A 69 -0.25 7.24 -15.44
N ASP A 70 0.44 8.36 -15.71
CA ASP A 70 -0.09 9.73 -15.67
C ASP A 70 -0.48 10.26 -17.06
N LYS A 71 -0.33 9.45 -18.11
CA LYS A 71 -0.91 9.79 -19.43
C LYS A 71 -2.43 9.69 -19.32
N PRO A 72 -3.20 10.72 -19.72
CA PRO A 72 -4.65 10.58 -19.80
C PRO A 72 -4.94 9.42 -20.75
N HIS A 73 -5.63 8.40 -20.24
CA HIS A 73 -6.23 7.39 -21.10
C HIS A 73 -7.24 8.15 -21.98
N GLY A 74 -6.92 8.26 -23.27
CA GLY A 74 -7.71 9.04 -24.22
C GLY A 74 -9.20 8.68 -24.14
N LEU A 75 -10.03 9.71 -24.14
CA LEU A 75 -11.43 9.62 -24.57
C LEU A 75 -11.47 9.38 -26.08
#